data_AF-A0A238YDV0-F1
#
_entry.id   AF-A0A238YDV0-F1
#
_cell.length_a   1.000
_cell.length_b   1.000
_cell.length_c   1.000
_cell.angle_alpha   90.00
_cell.angle_beta   90.00
_cell.angle_gamma   90.00
#
_symmetry.space_group_name_H-M   'P 1'
#
loop_
_entity.id
_entity.type
_entity.pdbx_description
1 polymer ?
#
loop_
_entity_poly.entity_id
_entity_poly.type
_entity_poly.pdbx_seq_one_letter_code
_entity_poly.pdbx_strand_id
1 'polypeptide(L)'
;MVQEAPRRVPARSDFWRPQDQILNDLIEKCIEQAHRRKWESGDLAAFYGGGLILMVLAVIIAVGTGNPPLALAVVVVLGAVGLMYTGLNTPPPTVDPLRILEVLGGPGNLPAGYLVYAGAWRAGLREYLADVSDRQLAVAARLCREHPGSVADLIRLVVAAEHHVNEHAYARSVSDVEVLRFAHKVTLEWAERAPIPMLQSS
;
A
#
# COMPACT_ATOMS: atom_id res chain seq x y z
N MET A 1 8.94 21.96 6.97
CA MET A 1 8.50 20.58 6.65
C MET A 1 9.37 20.14 5.48
N VAL A 2 10.32 19.23 5.70
CA VAL A 2 11.15 18.69 4.63
C VAL A 2 10.24 17.81 3.79
N GLN A 3 9.99 18.22 2.55
CA GLN A 3 9.22 17.45 1.59
C GLN A 3 10.12 16.29 1.15
N GLU A 4 10.10 15.18 1.90
CA GLU A 4 10.82 13.96 1.51
C GLU A 4 10.33 13.55 0.13
N ALA A 5 11.26 13.52 -0.83
CA ALA A 5 10.97 13.03 -2.16
C ALA A 5 10.40 11.61 -2.05
N PRO A 6 9.36 11.24 -2.81
CA PRO A 6 8.75 9.94 -2.71
C PRO A 6 9.82 8.85 -2.89
N ARG A 7 10.01 8.01 -1.86
CA ARG A 7 10.97 6.90 -1.87
C ARG A 7 10.74 6.06 -3.13
N ARG A 8 11.80 5.94 -3.94
CA ARG A 8 11.75 5.25 -5.23
C ARG A 8 11.83 3.73 -5.01
N VAL A 9 11.24 2.98 -5.92
CA VAL A 9 11.35 1.52 -5.96
C VAL A 9 12.83 1.14 -6.01
N PRO A 10 13.33 0.26 -5.13
CA PRO A 10 14.70 -0.21 -5.19
C PRO A 10 14.90 -0.99 -6.48
N ALA A 11 15.80 -0.49 -7.32
CA ALA A 11 16.23 -1.20 -8.50
C ALA A 11 17.44 -2.05 -8.14
N ARG A 12 17.39 -3.35 -8.46
CA ARG A 12 18.60 -4.18 -8.47
C ARG A 12 19.46 -3.82 -9.66
N SER A 13 20.77 -4.01 -9.51
CA SER A 13 21.75 -3.82 -10.58
C SER A 13 21.56 -4.79 -11.74
N ASP A 14 20.93 -5.95 -11.52
CA ASP A 14 20.66 -6.96 -12.53
C ASP A 14 19.29 -6.78 -13.24
N PHE A 15 18.54 -5.73 -12.89
CA PHE A 15 17.19 -5.45 -13.40
C PHE A 15 16.19 -6.60 -13.25
N TRP A 16 16.48 -7.58 -12.38
CA TRP A 16 15.61 -8.73 -12.16
C TRP A 16 14.27 -8.29 -11.56
N ARG A 17 13.19 -8.96 -12.00
CA ARG A 17 11.83 -8.75 -11.51
C ARG A 17 11.11 -10.09 -11.36
N PRO A 18 10.19 -10.22 -10.40
CA PRO A 18 9.32 -11.39 -10.31
C PRO A 18 8.46 -11.50 -11.59
N GLN A 19 8.32 -12.72 -12.12
CA GLN A 19 7.60 -13.00 -13.38
C GLN A 19 6.29 -13.78 -13.16
N ASP A 20 5.81 -13.89 -11.93
CA ASP A 20 4.55 -14.59 -11.65
C ASP A 20 3.36 -13.75 -12.14
N GLN A 21 2.81 -14.15 -13.29
CA GLN A 21 1.68 -13.48 -13.93
C GLN A 21 0.42 -13.50 -13.05
N ILE A 22 0.18 -14.60 -12.34
CA ILE A 22 -1.03 -14.77 -11.53
C ILE A 22 -1.01 -13.76 -10.38
N LEU A 23 0.11 -13.68 -9.67
CA LEU A 23 0.22 -12.76 -8.55
C LEU A 23 0.27 -11.29 -9.03
N ASN A 24 0.88 -11.02 -10.19
CA ASN A 24 0.86 -9.68 -10.78
C ASN A 24 -0.57 -9.22 -11.11
N ASP A 25 -1.37 -10.09 -11.74
CA ASP A 25 -2.77 -9.83 -12.06
C ASP A 25 -3.62 -9.65 -10.80
N LEU A 26 -3.35 -10.42 -9.75
CA LEU A 26 -4.03 -10.28 -8.45
C LEU A 26 -3.71 -8.93 -7.81
N ILE A 27 -2.45 -8.51 -7.80
CA ILE A 27 -2.05 -7.19 -7.28
C ILE A 27 -2.74 -6.08 -8.07
N GLU A 28 -2.76 -6.17 -9.40
CA GLU A 28 -3.42 -5.18 -10.25
C GLU A 28 -4.94 -5.13 -9.98
N LYS A 29 -5.60 -6.28 -9.88
CA LYS A 29 -7.02 -6.36 -9.51
C LYS A 29 -7.29 -5.79 -8.11
N CYS A 30 -6.42 -6.02 -7.14
CA CYS A 30 -6.55 -5.43 -5.80
C CYS A 30 -6.44 -3.90 -5.86
N ILE A 31 -5.49 -3.36 -6.63
CA ILE A 31 -5.36 -1.92 -6.84
C ILE A 31 -6.64 -1.38 -7.52
N GLU A 32 -7.12 -2.02 -8.57
CA GLU A 32 -8.32 -1.61 -9.30
C GLU A 32 -9.55 -1.65 -8.40
N GLN A 33 -9.75 -2.74 -7.64
CA GLN A 33 -10.86 -2.87 -6.70
C GLN A 33 -10.81 -1.84 -5.58
N ALA A 34 -9.63 -1.53 -5.06
CA ALA A 34 -9.47 -0.49 -4.04
C ALA A 34 -9.84 0.89 -4.58
N HIS A 35 -9.50 1.19 -5.84
CA HIS A 35 -9.95 2.40 -6.51
C HIS A 35 -11.46 2.37 -6.73
N ARG A 36 -12.01 1.27 -7.24
CA ARG A 36 -13.45 1.11 -7.55
C ARG A 36 -14.33 1.24 -6.31
N ARG A 37 -14.03 0.52 -5.22
CA ARG A 37 -14.78 0.57 -3.95
C ARG A 37 -14.87 1.98 -3.40
N LYS A 38 -13.85 2.80 -3.65
CA LYS A 38 -13.76 4.16 -3.16
C LYS A 38 -14.57 5.15 -3.99
N TRP A 39 -14.68 4.95 -5.31
CA TRP A 39 -15.67 5.65 -6.12
C TRP A 39 -17.09 5.34 -5.64
N GLU A 40 -17.38 4.06 -5.36
CA GLU A 40 -18.71 3.63 -4.89
C GLU A 40 -19.03 4.15 -3.47
N SER A 41 -18.06 4.15 -2.55
CA SER A 41 -18.27 4.56 -1.14
C SER A 41 -18.34 6.08 -0.96
N GLY A 42 -17.55 6.85 -1.73
CA GLY A 42 -17.55 8.31 -1.67
C GLY A 42 -18.87 8.91 -2.12
N ASP A 43 -19.49 8.34 -3.15
CA ASP A 43 -20.78 8.79 -3.67
C ASP A 43 -21.91 8.52 -2.68
N LEU A 44 -21.97 7.33 -2.08
CA LEU A 44 -23.08 6.97 -1.20
C LEU A 44 -23.14 7.83 0.06
N ALA A 45 -22.01 8.04 0.76
CA ALA A 45 -22.00 8.82 1.99
C ALA A 45 -22.35 10.29 1.77
N ALA A 46 -21.82 10.89 0.69
CA ALA A 46 -22.13 12.28 0.32
C ALA A 46 -23.60 12.43 -0.11
N PHE A 47 -24.13 11.45 -0.84
CA PHE A 47 -25.52 11.46 -1.30
C PHE A 47 -26.52 11.36 -0.13
N TYR A 48 -26.31 10.45 0.82
CA TYR A 48 -27.18 10.32 2.00
C TYR A 48 -27.07 11.53 2.94
N GLY A 49 -25.87 12.02 3.20
CA GLY A 49 -25.65 13.21 4.06
C GLY A 49 -26.26 14.47 3.46
N GLY A 50 -26.01 14.73 2.17
CA GLY A 50 -26.57 15.88 1.46
C GLY A 50 -28.10 15.80 1.32
N GLY A 51 -28.63 14.62 0.98
CA GLY A 51 -30.06 14.40 0.85
C GLY A 51 -30.82 14.67 2.15
N LEU A 52 -30.28 14.26 3.30
CA LEU A 52 -30.92 14.48 4.60
C LEU A 52 -30.96 15.96 4.98
N ILE A 53 -29.88 16.71 4.74
CA ILE A 53 -29.83 18.16 5.00
C ILE A 53 -30.82 18.91 4.11
N LEU A 54 -30.88 18.57 2.81
CA LEU A 54 -31.82 19.16 1.87
C LEU A 54 -33.28 18.88 2.27
N MET A 55 -33.57 17.68 2.78
CA MET A 55 -34.91 17.31 3.22
C MET A 55 -35.34 18.09 4.46
N VAL A 56 -34.46 18.21 5.46
CA VAL A 56 -34.71 19.05 6.66
C VAL A 56 -34.92 20.52 6.26
N LEU A 57 -34.11 21.05 5.34
CA LEU A 57 -34.24 22.41 4.85
C LEU A 57 -35.57 22.63 4.10
N ALA A 58 -36.01 21.66 3.30
CA ALA A 58 -37.29 21.69 2.60
C ALA A 58 -38.47 21.84 3.58
N VAL A 59 -38.45 21.05 4.66
CA VAL A 59 -39.50 21.07 5.69
C VAL A 59 -39.54 22.42 6.40
N ILE A 60 -38.38 22.97 6.78
CA ILE A 60 -38.29 24.28 7.45
C ILE A 60 -38.85 25.40 6.55
N ILE A 61 -38.47 25.41 5.27
CA ILE A 61 -38.95 26.42 4.32
C ILE A 61 -40.45 26.26 4.05
N ALA A 62 -40.94 25.03 3.89
CA ALA A 62 -42.36 24.77 3.64
C ALA A 62 -43.24 25.23 4.81
N VAL A 63 -42.82 24.95 6.05
CA VAL A 63 -43.53 25.39 7.26
C VAL A 63 -43.45 26.90 7.44
N GLY A 64 -42.29 27.51 7.20
CA GLY A 64 -42.10 28.96 7.38
C GLY A 64 -42.81 29.82 6.33
N THR A 65 -42.88 29.37 5.08
CA THR A 65 -43.47 30.13 3.97
C THR A 65 -44.94 29.81 3.71
N GLY A 66 -45.45 28.69 4.23
CA GLY A 66 -46.79 28.18 3.92
C GLY A 66 -46.98 27.77 2.45
N ASN A 67 -45.90 27.75 1.66
CA ASN A 67 -45.94 27.52 0.22
C ASN A 67 -45.05 26.33 -0.20
N PRO A 68 -45.58 25.10 -0.14
CA PRO A 68 -44.80 23.88 -0.42
C PRO A 68 -44.14 23.82 -1.80
N PRO A 69 -44.73 24.27 -2.93
CA PRO A 69 -44.04 24.22 -4.22
C PRO A 69 -42.82 25.14 -4.28
N LEU A 70 -42.81 26.27 -3.56
CA LEU A 70 -41.66 27.16 -3.51
C LEU A 70 -40.50 26.53 -2.75
N ALA A 71 -40.78 25.86 -1.64
CA ALA A 71 -39.78 25.10 -0.89
C ALA A 71 -39.11 24.02 -1.75
N LEU A 72 -39.90 23.30 -2.55
CA LEU A 72 -39.41 22.25 -3.44
C LEU A 72 -38.49 22.81 -4.53
N ALA A 73 -38.88 23.93 -5.16
CA ALA A 73 -38.06 24.61 -6.16
C ALA A 73 -36.69 25.05 -5.59
N VAL A 74 -36.69 25.63 -4.39
CA VAL A 74 -35.45 26.07 -3.72
C VAL A 74 -34.53 24.88 -3.43
N VAL A 75 -35.08 23.77 -2.95
CA VAL A 75 -34.30 22.57 -2.61
C VAL A 75 -33.72 21.92 -3.86
N VAL A 76 -34.47 21.87 -4.97
CA VAL A 76 -33.96 21.36 -6.25
C VAL A 76 -32.81 22.23 -6.77
N VAL A 77 -32.94 23.56 -6.71
CA VAL A 77 -31.88 24.48 -7.12
C VAL A 77 -30.65 24.35 -6.22
N LEU A 78 -30.83 24.32 -4.89
CA LEU A 78 -29.72 24.12 -3.96
C LEU A 78 -29.04 22.76 -4.17
N GLY A 79 -29.82 21.71 -4.42
CA GLY A 79 -29.30 20.38 -4.72
C GLY A 79 -28.45 20.38 -5.98
N ALA A 80 -28.95 20.96 -7.08
CA ALA A 80 -28.21 21.04 -8.35
C ALA A 80 -26.91 21.85 -8.22
N VAL A 81 -26.97 23.02 -7.58
CA VAL A 81 -25.79 23.88 -7.35
C VAL A 81 -24.79 23.20 -6.42
N GLY A 82 -25.27 22.57 -5.34
CA GLY A 82 -24.44 21.83 -4.39
C GLY A 82 -23.70 20.68 -5.06
N LEU A 83 -24.40 19.89 -5.87
CA LEU A 83 -23.84 18.74 -6.59
C LEU A 83 -22.79 19.17 -7.61
N MET A 84 -23.05 20.26 -8.34
CA MET A 84 -22.08 20.86 -9.26
C MET A 84 -20.85 21.39 -8.52
N TYR A 85 -21.03 22.05 -7.37
CA TYR A 85 -19.94 22.54 -6.54
C TYR A 85 -19.09 21.39 -5.98
N THR A 86 -19.71 20.33 -5.49
CA THR A 86 -18.99 19.16 -4.98
C THR A 86 -18.28 18.41 -6.10
N GLY A 87 -18.84 18.32 -7.30
CA GLY A 87 -18.19 17.68 -8.45
C GLY A 87 -16.93 18.43 -8.90
N LEU A 88 -16.89 19.75 -8.73
CA LEU A 88 -15.74 20.58 -9.11
C LEU A 88 -14.68 20.68 -8.00
N ASN A 89 -15.08 20.60 -6.73
CA ASN A 89 -14.20 20.89 -5.58
C ASN A 89 -13.91 19.71 -4.66
N THR A 90 -14.38 18.49 -4.97
CA THR A 90 -14.03 17.34 -4.13
C THR A 90 -12.53 17.05 -4.27
N PRO A 91 -11.75 17.12 -3.18
CA PRO A 91 -10.35 16.73 -3.22
C PRO A 91 -10.28 15.25 -3.64
N PRO A 92 -9.25 14.85 -4.41
CA PRO A 92 -9.10 13.47 -4.82
C PRO A 92 -9.09 12.62 -3.56
N PRO A 93 -10.01 11.65 -3.44
CA PRO A 93 -10.12 10.91 -2.19
C PRO A 93 -8.78 10.18 -1.97
N THR A 94 -8.35 9.99 -0.73
CA THR A 94 -7.08 9.30 -0.42
C THR A 94 -7.37 7.80 -0.25
N VAL A 95 -6.73 6.93 -1.03
CA VAL A 95 -6.78 5.48 -0.75
C VAL A 95 -5.85 5.23 0.43
N ASP A 96 -6.30 4.50 1.46
CA ASP A 96 -5.38 3.98 2.48
C ASP A 96 -4.56 2.85 1.83
N PRO A 97 -3.28 3.09 1.51
CA PRO A 97 -2.53 2.18 0.66
C PRO A 97 -2.23 0.85 1.35
N LEU A 98 -2.17 0.81 2.68
CA LEU A 98 -1.93 -0.40 3.45
C LEU A 98 -3.07 -1.42 3.36
N ARG A 99 -4.30 -0.96 3.10
CA ARG A 99 -5.49 -1.81 2.98
C ARG A 99 -5.65 -2.44 1.59
N ILE A 100 -4.92 -1.97 0.59
CA ILE A 100 -5.05 -2.46 -0.79
C ILE A 100 -4.70 -3.95 -0.87
N LEU A 101 -3.67 -4.38 -0.14
CA LEU A 101 -3.17 -5.75 -0.15
C LEU A 101 -3.69 -6.61 1.01
N GLU A 102 -4.68 -6.14 1.78
CA GLU A 102 -5.21 -6.86 2.93
C GLU A 102 -5.74 -8.26 2.55
N VAL A 103 -6.33 -8.38 1.34
CA VAL A 103 -6.80 -9.66 0.77
C VAL A 103 -5.68 -10.68 0.57
N LEU A 104 -4.44 -10.21 0.36
CA LEU A 104 -3.24 -11.04 0.20
C LEU A 104 -2.48 -11.25 1.53
N GLY A 105 -3.07 -10.86 2.66
CA GLY A 105 -2.42 -10.89 3.98
C GLY A 105 -1.55 -9.66 4.26
N GLY A 106 -1.70 -8.60 3.46
CA GLY A 106 -0.99 -7.33 3.60
C GLY A 106 0.31 -7.24 2.78
N PRO A 107 0.87 -6.02 2.68
CA PRO A 107 2.08 -5.75 1.88
C PRO A 107 3.31 -6.56 2.33
N GLY A 108 3.44 -6.84 3.63
CA GLY A 108 4.56 -7.62 4.16
C GLY A 108 4.52 -9.11 3.81
N ASN A 109 3.34 -9.67 3.52
CA ASN A 109 3.17 -11.09 3.22
C ASN A 109 3.44 -11.44 1.74
N LEU A 110 3.72 -10.43 0.90
CA LEU A 110 4.13 -10.67 -0.47
C LEU A 110 5.46 -11.44 -0.50
N PRO A 111 5.71 -12.28 -1.53
CA PRO A 111 7.01 -12.94 -1.67
C PRO A 111 8.14 -11.91 -1.74
N ALA A 112 9.29 -12.22 -1.14
CA ALA A 112 10.42 -11.31 -1.03
C ALA A 112 10.79 -10.61 -2.35
N GLY A 113 10.72 -11.34 -3.47
CA GLY A 113 10.98 -10.81 -4.81
C GLY A 113 10.10 -9.63 -5.23
N TYR A 114 8.93 -9.44 -4.62
CA TYR A 114 8.03 -8.30 -4.89
C TYR A 114 8.51 -6.99 -4.27
N LEU A 115 9.56 -7.01 -3.44
CA LEU A 115 10.22 -5.80 -2.95
C LEU A 115 10.71 -4.89 -4.09
N VAL A 116 11.06 -5.44 -5.25
CA VAL A 116 11.55 -4.68 -6.42
C VAL A 116 10.47 -4.44 -7.47
N TYR A 117 9.23 -4.90 -7.21
CA TYR A 117 8.13 -4.79 -8.15
C TYR A 117 7.34 -3.50 -7.98
N ALA A 118 7.29 -2.67 -9.03
CA ALA A 118 6.64 -1.36 -8.98
C ALA A 118 5.14 -1.41 -8.64
N GLY A 119 4.43 -2.46 -9.05
CA GLY A 119 3.01 -2.63 -8.72
C GLY A 119 2.78 -2.81 -7.22
N ALA A 120 3.63 -3.61 -6.55
CA ALA A 120 3.56 -3.80 -5.10
C ALA A 120 3.82 -2.49 -4.33
N TRP A 121 4.74 -1.65 -4.83
CA TRP A 121 4.99 -0.32 -4.28
C TRP A 121 3.78 0.62 -4.37
N ARG A 122 3.05 0.57 -5.48
CA ARG A 122 1.79 1.32 -5.63
C ARG A 122 0.66 0.77 -4.76
N ALA A 123 0.72 -0.53 -4.44
CA ALA A 123 -0.25 -1.22 -3.61
C ALA A 123 0.02 -1.13 -2.10
N GLY A 124 0.90 -0.22 -1.66
CA GLY A 124 1.11 0.06 -0.23
C GLY A 124 2.38 -0.49 0.39
N LEU A 125 3.26 -1.11 -0.40
CA LEU A 125 4.55 -1.58 0.11
C LEU A 125 5.46 -0.43 0.56
N ARG A 126 5.34 0.75 -0.07
CA ARG A 126 6.11 1.94 0.31
C ARG A 126 5.79 2.39 1.73
N GLU A 127 4.50 2.46 2.05
CA GLU A 127 4.00 2.89 3.36
C GLU A 127 4.29 1.83 4.42
N TYR A 128 4.27 0.54 4.06
CA TYR A 128 4.68 -0.54 4.95
C TYR A 128 6.17 -0.45 5.32
N LEU A 129 7.02 -0.04 4.39
CA LEU A 129 8.47 0.07 4.56
C LEU A 129 8.91 1.47 5.00
N ALA A 130 8.01 2.33 5.48
CA ALA A 130 8.34 3.70 5.86
C ALA A 130 9.46 3.75 6.92
N ASP A 131 9.37 2.87 7.93
CA ASP A 131 10.31 2.81 9.07
C ASP A 131 11.63 2.10 8.74
N VAL A 132 11.76 1.51 7.55
CA VAL A 132 12.97 0.79 7.12
C VAL A 132 13.96 1.78 6.53
N SER A 133 15.24 1.66 6.91
CA SER A 133 16.28 2.53 6.35
C SER A 133 16.59 2.20 4.89
N ASP A 134 16.98 3.20 4.09
CA ASP A 134 17.33 2.99 2.68
C ASP A 134 18.48 1.98 2.51
N ARG A 135 19.38 1.93 3.50
CA ARG A 135 20.47 0.96 3.60
C ARG A 135 19.95 -0.47 3.72
N GLN A 136 19.09 -0.72 4.70
CA GLN A 136 18.47 -2.05 4.90
C GLN A 136 17.69 -2.47 3.65
N LEU A 137 16.97 -1.53 3.05
CA LEU A 137 16.19 -1.76 1.85
C LEU A 137 17.07 -2.10 0.63
N ALA A 138 18.24 -1.47 0.49
CA ALA A 138 19.22 -1.79 -0.54
C ALA A 138 19.83 -3.20 -0.37
N VAL A 139 20.12 -3.61 0.87
CA VAL A 139 20.60 -4.97 1.18
C VAL A 139 19.49 -5.99 0.91
N ALA A 140 18.26 -5.72 1.37
CA ALA A 140 17.10 -6.58 1.13
C ALA A 140 16.83 -6.74 -0.38
N ALA A 141 16.89 -5.66 -1.17
CA ALA A 141 16.72 -5.73 -2.62
C ALA A 141 17.77 -6.63 -3.30
N ARG A 142 19.00 -6.73 -2.77
CA ARG A 142 20.00 -7.66 -3.31
C ARG A 142 19.64 -9.11 -3.04
N LEU A 143 19.12 -9.40 -1.84
CA LEU A 143 18.78 -10.73 -1.34
C LEU A 143 17.39 -11.25 -1.77
N CYS A 144 16.53 -10.37 -2.28
CA CYS A 144 15.11 -10.68 -2.52
C CYS A 144 14.86 -11.84 -3.49
N ARG A 145 15.82 -12.16 -4.38
CA ARG A 145 15.72 -13.28 -5.32
C ARG A 145 16.06 -14.63 -4.69
N GLU A 146 16.94 -14.62 -3.70
CA GLU A 146 17.48 -15.83 -3.06
C GLU A 146 16.65 -16.22 -1.83
N HIS A 147 15.98 -15.24 -1.21
CA HIS A 147 15.15 -15.48 -0.04
C HIS A 147 13.79 -16.08 -0.44
N PRO A 148 13.44 -17.31 0.01
CA PRO A 148 12.17 -17.95 -0.37
C PRO A 148 10.97 -17.45 0.43
N GLY A 149 11.19 -16.58 1.43
CA GLY A 149 10.16 -16.09 2.34
C GLY A 149 9.41 -14.84 1.86
N SER A 150 8.68 -14.23 2.80
CA SER A 150 7.94 -13.00 2.58
C SER A 150 8.86 -11.76 2.64
N VAL A 151 8.37 -10.61 2.18
CA VAL A 151 9.06 -9.32 2.35
C VAL A 151 9.27 -9.02 3.83
N ALA A 152 8.29 -9.29 4.69
CA ALA A 152 8.42 -9.08 6.13
C ALA A 152 9.56 -9.91 6.74
N ASP A 153 9.69 -11.18 6.34
CA ASP A 153 10.75 -12.06 6.83
C ASP A 153 12.12 -11.62 6.34
N LEU A 154 12.22 -11.22 5.07
CA LEU A 154 13.45 -10.68 4.50
C LEU A 154 13.92 -9.43 5.27
N ILE A 155 13.01 -8.49 5.56
CA ILE A 155 13.34 -7.27 6.30
C ILE A 155 13.77 -7.61 7.72
N ARG A 156 13.06 -8.51 8.41
CA ARG A 156 13.45 -8.99 9.74
C ARG A 156 14.84 -9.63 9.74
N LEU A 157 15.15 -10.41 8.71
CA LEU A 157 16.47 -11.03 8.54
C LEU A 157 17.57 -9.98 8.35
N VAL A 158 17.33 -8.94 7.54
CA VAL A 158 18.29 -7.85 7.34
C VAL A 158 18.49 -7.04 8.62
N VAL A 159 17.42 -6.74 9.36
CA VAL A 159 17.50 -6.04 10.66
C VAL A 159 18.28 -6.87 11.68
N ALA A 160 18.00 -8.18 11.77
CA ALA A 160 18.74 -9.09 12.64
C ALA A 160 20.22 -9.20 12.25
N ALA A 161 20.51 -9.24 10.95
CA ALA A 161 21.88 -9.24 10.43
C ALA A 161 22.61 -7.95 10.78
N GLU A 162 21.99 -6.78 10.61
CA GLU A 162 22.58 -5.50 10.96
C GLU A 162 22.83 -5.39 12.47
N HIS A 163 21.88 -5.85 13.30
CA HIS A 163 22.07 -5.92 14.75
C HIS A 163 23.26 -6.80 15.13
N HIS A 164 23.35 -8.00 14.55
CA HIS A 164 24.43 -8.94 14.82
C HIS A 164 25.79 -8.37 14.41
N VAL A 165 25.89 -7.73 13.24
CA VAL A 165 27.15 -7.11 12.79
C VAL A 165 27.50 -5.91 13.68
N ASN A 166 26.53 -5.09 14.10
CA ASN A 166 26.76 -3.99 15.03
C ASN A 166 27.35 -4.48 16.37
N GLU A 167 26.84 -5.57 16.93
CA GLU A 167 27.37 -6.17 18.17
C GLU A 167 28.82 -6.65 18.02
N HIS A 168 29.18 -7.17 16.84
CA HIS A 168 30.53 -7.72 16.58
C HIS A 168 31.50 -6.69 16.00
N ALA A 169 31.04 -5.48 15.64
CA ALA A 169 31.87 -4.47 15.01
C ALA A 169 32.80 -3.73 15.98
N TYR A 170 32.64 -3.86 17.30
CA TYR A 170 33.51 -3.29 18.36
C TYR A 170 34.13 -1.92 17.98
N ALA A 171 33.29 -0.92 17.74
CA ALA A 171 33.63 0.47 17.34
C ALA A 171 34.08 0.72 15.88
N ARG A 172 34.03 -0.28 14.99
CA ARG A 172 34.13 -0.05 13.53
C ARG A 172 32.77 0.31 12.93
N SER A 173 32.78 1.12 11.88
CA SER A 173 31.58 1.38 11.09
C SER A 173 31.14 0.08 10.41
N VAL A 174 29.90 -0.36 10.67
CA VAL A 174 29.31 -1.52 9.99
C VAL A 174 29.31 -1.28 8.49
N SER A 175 29.80 -2.25 7.72
CA SER A 175 29.81 -2.20 6.26
C SER A 175 28.62 -2.95 5.66
N ASP A 176 28.02 -2.42 4.59
CA ASP A 176 26.90 -3.06 3.87
C ASP A 176 27.27 -4.46 3.38
N VAL A 177 28.55 -4.67 3.06
CA VAL A 177 29.09 -5.94 2.58
C VAL A 177 29.07 -7.00 3.68
N GLU A 178 29.29 -6.61 4.94
CA GLU A 178 29.29 -7.52 6.08
C GLU A 178 27.86 -7.97 6.42
N VAL A 179 26.92 -7.02 6.43
CA VAL A 179 25.49 -7.28 6.61
C VAL A 179 24.98 -8.22 5.51
N LEU A 180 25.31 -7.92 4.24
CA LEU A 180 24.93 -8.76 3.10
C LEU A 180 25.52 -10.16 3.19
N ARG A 181 26.81 -10.29 3.55
CA ARG A 181 27.49 -11.59 3.67
C ARG A 181 26.86 -12.45 4.77
N PHE A 182 26.57 -11.86 5.92
CA PHE A 182 25.92 -12.57 7.02
C PHE A 182 24.50 -12.98 6.65
N ALA A 183 23.70 -12.05 6.11
CA ALA A 183 22.34 -12.31 5.67
C ALA A 183 22.26 -13.40 4.59
N HIS A 184 23.18 -13.39 3.61
CA HIS A 184 23.28 -14.42 2.58
C HIS A 184 23.61 -15.79 3.19
N LYS A 185 24.57 -15.85 4.12
CA LYS A 185 24.91 -17.09 4.83
C LYS A 185 23.70 -17.68 5.57
N VAL A 186 22.97 -16.85 6.31
CA VAL A 186 21.74 -17.30 7.02
C VAL A 186 20.68 -17.78 6.04
N THR A 187 20.53 -17.10 4.89
CA THR A 187 19.58 -17.51 3.86
C THR A 187 19.93 -18.86 3.25
N LEU A 188 21.22 -19.12 3.01
CA LEU A 188 21.71 -20.43 2.54
C LEU A 188 21.47 -21.52 3.58
N GLU A 189 21.81 -21.28 4.85
CA GLU A 189 21.55 -22.25 5.93
C GLU A 189 20.05 -22.54 6.08
N TRP A 190 19.21 -21.54 5.87
CA TRP A 190 17.76 -21.72 5.87
C TRP A 190 17.28 -22.54 4.68
N ALA A 191 17.82 -22.30 3.48
CA ALA A 191 17.50 -23.06 2.28
C ALA A 191 17.92 -24.54 2.40
N GLU A 192 19.06 -24.82 3.06
CA GLU A 192 19.51 -26.19 3.34
C GLU A 192 18.62 -26.92 4.36
N ARG A 193 18.08 -26.19 5.35
CA ARG A 193 17.20 -26.76 6.39
C ARG A 193 15.73 -26.76 6.01
N ALA A 194 15.34 -25.98 5.01
CA ALA A 194 13.96 -25.94 4.54
C ALA A 194 13.60 -27.34 4.00
N PRO A 195 12.50 -27.94 4.47
CA PRO A 195 12.05 -29.21 3.92
C PRO A 195 11.82 -29.02 2.42
N ILE A 196 12.56 -29.78 1.60
CA ILE A 196 12.36 -29.81 0.14
C ILE A 196 10.87 -30.08 -0.09
N PRO A 197 10.10 -29.16 -0.68
CA PRO A 197 8.74 -29.49 -1.06
C PRO A 197 8.82 -30.66 -2.03
N MET A 198 8.24 -31.79 -1.65
CA MET A 198 8.05 -32.95 -2.53
C MET A 198 7.12 -32.54 -3.67
N LEU A 199 7.66 -31.83 -4.66
CA LEU A 199 7.03 -31.53 -5.94
C LEU A 199 7.98 -31.98 -7.06
N GLN A 200 8.34 -33.26 -7.01
CA GLN A 200 8.69 -34.04 -8.19
C GLN A 200 7.89 -35.34 -8.16
N SER A 201 6.70 -35.30 -8.73
CA SER A 201 6.08 -36.45 -9.37
C SER A 201 5.15 -35.95 -10.48
N SER A 202 5.76 -35.58 -11.60
CA SER A 202 5.13 -35.66 -12.92
C SER A 202 5.62 -36.93 -13.60
#